data_AF-A0A7J9JFQ9-F1
#
_entry.id   AF-A0A7J9JFQ9-F1
#
_cell.length_a   1.000
_cell.length_b   1.000
_cell.length_c   1.000
_cell.angle_alpha   90.00
_cell.angle_beta   90.00
_cell.angle_gamma   90.00
#
_symmetry.space_group_name_H-M   'P 1'
#
loop_
_entity.id
_entity.type
_entity.pdbx_description
1 polymer ?
#
loop_
_entity_poly.entity_id
_entity_poly.type
_entity_poly.pdbx_seq_one_letter_code
_entity_poly.pdbx_strand_id
1 'polypeptide(L)' 'MCVFLNTDGAVHYVSAFSAAGGVICNSKGKWILGYNRIFGKSWWSKKTSK' A
#
# COMPACT_ATOMS: atom_id res chain seq x y z
N MET A 1 2.45 -21.99 -13.01
CA MET A 1 1.47 -20.90 -12.80
C MET A 1 2.25 -19.60 -12.68
N CYS A 2 2.13 -18.67 -13.62
CA CYS A 2 2.87 -17.40 -13.57
C CYS A 2 2.00 -16.31 -12.93
N VAL A 3 2.60 -15.50 -12.07
CA VAL A 3 1.95 -14.37 -11.40
C VAL A 3 2.75 -13.10 -11.65
N PHE A 4 2.05 -12.00 -11.88
CA PHE A 4 2.64 -10.69 -12.10
C PHE A 4 2.36 -9.79 -10.91
N LEU A 5 3.36 -9.04 -10.48
CA LEU A 5 3.26 -8.08 -9.39
C LEU A 5 3.47 -6.67 -9.95
N ASN A 6 2.43 -5.84 -9.85
CA ASN A 6 2.51 -4.41 -10.14
C ASN A 6 2.51 -3.65 -8.80
N THR A 7 3.49 -2.78 -8.59
CA THR A 7 3.60 -1.98 -7.36
C THR A 7 3.70 -0.50 -7.69
N ASP A 8 3.12 0.33 -6.84
CA ASP A 8 3.23 1.79 -6.93
C ASP A 8 3.29 2.41 -5.52
N GLY A 9 3.84 3.62 -5.46
CA GLY A 9 3.96 4.39 -4.23
C GLY A 9 3.65 5.86 -4.45
N ALA A 10 2.87 6.44 -3.54
CA ALA A 10 2.54 7.86 -3.54
C ALA A 10 3.11 8.53 -2.28
N VAL A 11 3.72 9.71 -2.47
CA VAL A 11 4.26 10.54 -1.37
C VAL A 11 3.64 11.92 -1.46
N HIS A 12 3.04 12.37 -0.37
CA HIS A 12 2.63 13.75 -0.17
C HIS A 12 3.76 14.51 0.54
N TYR A 13 4.60 15.20 -0.24
CA TYR A 13 5.85 15.82 0.23
C TYR A 13 5.67 16.81 1.39
N VAL A 14 4.53 17.50 1.45
CA VAL A 14 4.29 18.52 2.49
C VAL A 14 4.03 17.89 3.86
N SER A 15 3.24 16.81 3.93
CA SER A 15 2.89 16.17 5.21
C SER A 15 3.76 14.95 5.54
N ALA A 16 4.68 14.59 4.64
CA ALA A 16 5.42 13.33 4.65
C ALA A 16 4.53 12.06 4.70
N PHE A 17 3.23 12.22 4.44
CA PHE A 17 2.31 11.09 4.35
C PHE A 17 2.60 10.32 3.08
N SER A 18 2.68 9.00 3.19
CA SER A 18 3.04 8.15 2.08
C SER A 18 2.20 6.88 2.08
N ALA A 19 2.03 6.29 0.90
CA ALA A 19 1.37 5.00 0.76
C ALA A 19 2.14 4.18 -0.28
N ALA A 20 2.25 2.88 -0.05
CA ALA A 20 2.71 1.93 -1.06
C ALA A 20 1.69 0.82 -1.21
N GLY A 21 1.42 0.43 -2.44
CA GLY A 21 0.47 -0.63 -2.73
C GLY A 21 0.92 -1.47 -3.90
N GLY A 22 0.12 -2.48 -4.19
CA GLY A 22 0.34 -3.33 -5.35
C GLY A 22 -0.82 -4.26 -5.61
N VAL A 23 -0.79 -4.83 -6.81
CA VAL A 23 -1.77 -5.80 -7.31
C VAL A 23 -1.02 -7.01 -7.85
N ILE A 24 -1.43 -8.18 -7.39
CA ILE A 24 -1.00 -9.47 -7.93
C ILE A 24 -2.04 -9.91 -8.96
N CYS A 25 -1.59 -10.15 -10.19
CA CYS A 25 -2.40 -10.62 -11.30
C CYS A 25 -1.98 -12.03 -11.74
N ASN A 26 -2.92 -12.81 -12.27
CA ASN A 26 -2.60 -14.05 -12.97
C ASN A 26 -2.10 -13.76 -14.40
N SER A 27 -1.69 -14.82 -15.12
CA SER A 27 -1.20 -14.70 -16.49
C SER A 27 -2.21 -14.20 -17.54
N LYS A 28 -3.50 -14.09 -17.17
CA LYS A 28 -4.58 -13.54 -18.00
C LYS A 28 -4.88 -12.08 -17.65
N GLY A 29 -4.10 -11.46 -16.76
CA GLY A 29 -4.33 -10.09 -16.29
C GLY A 29 -5.44 -9.96 -15.24
N LYS A 30 -6.03 -11.07 -14.76
CA LYS A 30 -7.06 -11.02 -13.71
C LYS A 30 -6.42 -10.78 -12.34
N TRP A 31 -6.98 -9.84 -11.59
CA TRP A 31 -6.54 -9.50 -10.25
C TRP A 31 -6.85 -10.66 -9.28
N ILE A 32 -5.85 -11.03 -8.49
CA ILE A 32 -5.95 -12.08 -7.47
C ILE A 32 -6.03 -11.43 -6.09
N LEU A 33 -5.11 -10.50 -5.81
CA LEU A 33 -4.98 -9.85 -4.52
C LEU A 33 -4.43 -8.43 -4.70
N GLY A 34 -5.01 -7.47 -3.99
CA GLY A 34 -4.48 -6.12 -3.84
C GLY A 34 -4.06 -5.86 -2.40
N TYR A 35 -3.01 -5.06 -2.22
CA TYR A 35 -2.61 -4.56 -0.91
C TYR A 35 -2.30 -3.06 -0.98
N ASN A 36 -2.55 -2.36 0.13
CA ASN A 36 -2.21 -0.97 0.31
C ASN A 36 -1.73 -0.76 1.74
N ARG A 37 -0.57 -0.14 1.90
CA ARG A 37 0.06 0.16 3.18
C ARG A 37 0.34 1.65 3.27
N ILE A 38 -0.26 2.27 4.29
CA ILE A 38 -0.04 3.68 4.63
C ILE A 38 1.17 3.81 5.55
N PHE A 39 2.02 4.78 5.25
CA PHE A 39 3.19 5.20 6.00
C PHE A 39 3.04 6.68 6.41
N GLY A 40 3.63 7.06 7.54
CA GLY A 40 3.46 8.42 8.09
C GLY A 40 2.31 8.56 9.08
N LYS A 41 1.88 7.48 9.76
CA LYS A 41 1.10 7.62 11.00
C LYS A 41 1.93 8.45 11.97
N SER A 42 1.45 9.64 12.33
CA SER A 42 2.04 10.40 13.43
C SER A 42 2.07 9.49 14.66
N TRP A 43 3.20 9.50 15.35
CA TRP A 43 3.46 8.67 16.54
C TRP A 43 2.44 8.91 17.67
N TRP A 44 1.59 9.94 17.53
CA TRP A 44 0.55 10.36 18.46
C TRP A 44 -0.73 9.52 18.47
N SER A 45 -1.00 8.71 17.44
CA SER A 45 -2.26 7.95 17.38
C SER A 45 -2.27 6.65 18.21
N LYS A 46 -1.15 6.28 18.85
CA LYS A 46 -1.06 5.07 19.70
C LYS A 46 -1.42 5.28 21.18
N LYS A 47 -1.72 6.52 21.62
CA LYS A 47 -2.06 6.79 23.05
C LYS A 47 -3.55 6.77 23.39
N THR A 48 -4.45 6.58 22.44
CA THR A 48 -5.91 6.59 22.69
C THR A 48 -6.61 5.34 22.16
N SER A 49 -6.12 4.18 22.58
CA SER A 49 -6.96 2.97 22.62
C SER A 49 -6.61 2.26 23.93
N LYS A 50 -7.25 2.71 25.01
CA LYS A 50 -7.47 1.94 26.23
C LYS A 50 -8.92 1.50 26.22
#